data_AF-A0A4C1XU37-F1
#
_entry.id   AF-A0A4C1XU37-F1
#
_cell.length_a   1.000
_cell.length_b   1.000
_cell.length_c   1.000
_cell.angle_alpha   90.00
_cell.angle_beta   90.00
_cell.angle_gamma   90.00
#
_symmetry.space_group_name_H-M   'P 1'
#
loop_
_entity.id
_entity.type
_entity.pdbx_description
1 polymer ?
#
loop_
_entity_poly.entity_id
_entity_poly.type
_entity_poly.pdbx_seq_one_letter_code
_entity_poly.pdbx_strand_id
1 'polypeptide(L)' 'MMKLVVLALCLFVAVAYAGPVFEEVTAPESARLPMGAERACTFSVCLSLCRALGYPNGICLDANTCFCWR' A
#
# COMPACT_ATOMS: atom_id res chain seq x y z
N MET A 1 -24.16 23.48 34.05
CA MET A 1 -24.43 23.45 32.60
C MET A 1 -23.15 23.47 31.74
N MET A 2 -22.25 24.45 31.87
CA MET A 2 -21.05 24.56 31.00
C MET A 2 -20.06 23.38 31.10
N LYS A 3 -19.84 22.80 32.30
CA LYS A 3 -18.93 21.66 32.49
C LYS A 3 -19.34 20.40 31.73
N LEU A 4 -20.63 20.15 31.56
CA LEU A 4 -21.15 19.00 30.79
C LEU A 4 -20.91 19.17 29.29
N VAL A 5 -21.04 20.40 28.78
CA VAL A 5 -20.78 20.74 27.37
C VAL A 5 -19.31 20.54 27.02
N VAL A 6 -18.41 20.97 27.91
CA VAL A 6 -16.96 20.79 27.74
C VAL A 6 -16.60 19.31 27.71
N LEU A 7 -17.11 18.51 28.66
CA LEU A 7 -16.86 17.07 28.68
C LEU A 7 -17.37 16.36 27.42
N ALA A 8 -18.57 16.72 26.94
CA ALA A 8 -19.11 16.17 25.70
C ALA A 8 -18.22 16.51 24.51
N LEU A 9 -17.81 17.77 24.36
CA LEU A 9 -16.91 18.21 23.30
C LEU A 9 -15.56 17.48 23.35
N CYS A 10 -14.97 17.33 24.53
CA CYS A 10 -13.73 16.59 24.71
C CYS A 10 -13.85 15.12 24.27
N LEU A 11 -14.98 14.47 24.58
CA LEU A 11 -15.23 13.09 24.17
C LEU A 11 -15.44 12.97 22.66
N PHE A 12 -16.20 13.88 22.03
CA PHE A 12 -16.39 13.90 20.58
C PHE A 12 -15.06 14.08 19.83
N VAL A 13 -14.21 14.99 20.31
CA VAL A 13 -12.86 15.20 19.80
C VAL A 13 -12.05 13.91 19.96
N ALA A 14 -11.97 13.34 21.15
CA ALA A 14 -11.21 12.11 21.39
C ALA A 14 -11.64 10.96 20.46
N VAL A 15 -12.95 10.79 20.20
CA VAL A 15 -13.48 9.77 19.28
C VAL A 15 -13.10 10.06 17.83
N ALA A 16 -13.15 11.32 17.39
CA ALA A 16 -12.76 11.71 16.03
C ALA A 16 -11.26 11.54 15.76
N TYR A 17 -10.42 11.81 16.77
CA TYR A 17 -8.96 11.65 16.68
C TYR A 17 -8.48 10.23 16.99
N ALA A 18 -9.30 9.39 17.65
CA ALA A 18 -9.05 7.97 17.84
C ALA A 18 -9.54 7.11 16.66
N GLY A 19 -10.08 7.74 15.60
CA GLY A 19 -10.23 7.07 14.32
C GLY A 19 -8.88 6.48 13.90
N PRO A 20 -8.86 5.33 13.22
CA PRO A 20 -7.61 4.81 12.69
C PRO A 20 -7.04 5.91 11.80
N VAL A 21 -5.84 6.39 12.13
CA VAL A 21 -4.99 7.07 11.15
C VAL A 21 -4.96 6.09 10.00
N PHE A 22 -5.71 6.40 8.93
CA PHE A 22 -5.50 5.77 7.65
C PHE A 22 -4.07 6.15 7.33
N GLU A 23 -3.15 5.26 7.66
CA GLU A 23 -1.83 5.26 7.06
C GLU A 23 -2.14 5.31 5.57
N GLU A 24 -1.95 6.47 4.95
CA GLU A 24 -2.07 6.60 3.52
C GLU A 24 -1.16 5.50 3.00
N VAL A 25 -1.77 4.44 2.44
CA VAL A 25 -1.05 3.31 1.84
C VAL A 25 -0.47 3.87 0.55
N THR A 26 0.54 4.70 0.75
CA THR A 26 1.40 5.22 -0.29
C THR A 26 2.11 3.99 -0.75
N ALA A 27 1.78 3.53 -1.96
CA ALA A 27 2.39 2.33 -2.52
C ALA A 27 3.92 2.42 -2.31
N PRO A 28 4.56 1.37 -1.76
CA PRO A 28 5.96 1.43 -1.37
C PRO A 28 6.84 1.78 -2.57
N GLU A 29 8.01 2.39 -2.36
CA GLU A 29 8.93 2.77 -3.45
C GLU A 29 9.31 1.58 -4.34
N SER A 30 9.34 0.38 -3.75
CA SER A 30 9.54 -0.87 -4.45
C SER A 30 8.72 -2.03 -3.87
N ALA A 31 8.52 -3.07 -4.69
CA ALA A 31 7.77 -4.27 -4.31
C ALA A 31 8.40 -5.53 -4.91
N ARG A 32 8.34 -6.65 -4.18
CA ARG A 32 8.71 -7.99 -4.68
C ARG A 32 7.44 -8.82 -4.80
N LEU A 33 7.19 -9.32 -6.00
CA LEU A 33 5.97 -10.04 -6.35
C LEU A 33 6.32 -11.45 -6.81
N PRO A 34 5.73 -12.49 -6.21
CA PRO A 34 5.83 -13.84 -6.75
C PRO A 34 5.01 -13.90 -8.05
N MET A 35 5.63 -14.34 -9.13
CA MET A 35 4.95 -14.87 -10.29
C MET A 35 4.28 -16.18 -9.86
N GLY A 36 3.10 -16.48 -10.39
CA GLY A 36 2.46 -17.77 -10.10
C GLY A 36 3.32 -18.92 -10.61
N ALA A 37 3.31 -20.07 -9.95
CA ALA A 37 4.11 -21.25 -10.32
C ALA A 37 3.88 -21.74 -11.77
N GLU A 38 2.78 -21.33 -12.39
CA GLU A 38 2.42 -21.62 -13.79
C GLU A 38 3.05 -20.66 -14.82
N ARG A 39 3.67 -19.55 -14.38
CA ARG A 39 4.25 -18.51 -15.24
C ARG A 39 5.70 -18.27 -14.87
N ALA A 40 6.60 -18.65 -15.76
CA ALA A 40 7.98 -18.21 -15.69
C ALA A 40 8.05 -16.68 -15.73
N CYS A 41 8.84 -16.08 -14.85
CA CYS A 41 9.11 -14.65 -14.88
C CYS A 41 9.82 -14.30 -16.18
N THR A 42 9.11 -13.58 -17.05
CA THR A 42 9.69 -12.95 -18.23
C THR A 42 9.62 -11.45 -18.07
N PHE A 43 10.57 -10.73 -18.66
CA PHE A 43 10.67 -9.28 -18.53
C PHE A 43 9.36 -8.57 -18.94
N SER A 44 8.72 -9.02 -20.04
CA SER A 44 7.47 -8.44 -20.53
C SER A 44 6.31 -8.63 -19.54
N VAL A 45 6.17 -9.81 -18.95
CA VAL A 45 5.12 -10.11 -17.96
C VAL A 45 5.35 -9.33 -16.67
N CYS A 46 6.59 -9.35 -16.16
CA CYS A 46 6.97 -8.63 -14.95
C CYS A 46 6.75 -7.12 -15.10
N LEU A 47 7.23 -6.52 -16.19
CA LEU A 47 7.06 -5.10 -16.45
C LEU A 47 5.58 -4.71 -16.58
N SER A 48 4.77 -5.55 -17.25
CA SER A 48 3.32 -5.31 -17.39
C SER A 48 2.60 -5.34 -16.04
N LEU A 49 2.96 -6.30 -15.17
CA LEU A 49 2.42 -6.39 -13.82
C LEU A 49 2.83 -5.18 -12.97
N CYS A 50 4.12 -4.81 -12.99
CA CYS A 50 4.62 -3.64 -12.26
C CYS A 50 3.89 -2.36 -12.68
N ARG A 51 3.70 -2.15 -13.99
CA ARG A 51 2.96 -0.99 -14.53
C ARG A 51 1.50 -0.97 -14.08
N ALA A 52 0.84 -2.13 -14.04
CA ALA A 52 -0.54 -2.22 -13.54
C ALA A 52 -0.65 -1.84 -12.06
N LEU A 53 0.42 -2.02 -11.29
CA LEU A 53 0.53 -1.64 -9.87
C LEU A 53 1.04 -0.21 -9.65
N GLY A 54 1.32 0.55 -10.72
CA GLY A 54 1.81 1.93 -10.63
C GLY A 54 3.33 2.06 -10.48
N TYR A 55 4.08 1.00 -10.78
CA TYR A 55 5.53 1.02 -10.90
C TYR A 55 5.94 1.14 -12.37
N PRO A 56 6.67 2.21 -12.77
CA PRO A 56 7.15 2.39 -14.15
C PRO A 56 8.15 1.30 -14.58
N ASN A 57 8.88 0.74 -13.61
CA ASN A 57 9.98 -0.19 -13.84
C ASN A 57 9.74 -1.56 -13.18
N GLY A 58 10.30 -2.60 -13.79
CA GLY A 58 10.22 -3.97 -13.27
C GLY A 58 11.26 -4.90 -13.89
N ILE A 59 11.78 -5.85 -13.09
CA ILE A 59 12.74 -6.88 -13.54
C ILE A 59 12.53 -8.21 -12.82
N CYS A 60 12.83 -9.32 -13.49
CA CYS A 60 12.87 -10.64 -12.87
C CYS A 60 14.16 -10.82 -12.07
N LEU A 61 14.05 -11.09 -10.77
CA LEU A 61 15.20 -11.46 -9.93
C LEU A 61 15.57 -12.93 -10.10
N ASP A 62 14.56 -13.76 -10.33
CA ASP A 62 14.67 -15.20 -10.54
C ASP A 62 13.49 -15.71 -11.38
N ALA A 63 13.38 -17.03 -11.54
CA ALA A 63 12.34 -17.65 -12.37
C ALA A 63 10.91 -17.34 -11.89
N ASN A 64 10.73 -16.93 -10.64
CA ASN A 64 9.42 -16.74 -10.04
C ASN A 64 9.26 -15.42 -9.26
N THR A 65 10.28 -14.56 -9.21
CA THR A 65 10.19 -13.28 -8.47
C THR A 65 10.39 -12.11 -9.39
N CYS A 66 9.42 -11.20 -9.37
CA CYS A 66 9.44 -9.92 -10.06
C CYS A 66 9.66 -8.80 -9.05
N PHE A 67 10.61 -7.91 -9.34
CA PHE A 67 10.88 -6.72 -8.55
C PHE A 67 10.41 -5.48 -9.30
N CYS A 68 9.60 -4.66 -8.64
CA CYS A 68 9.03 -3.42 -9.17
C CYS A 68 9.57 -2.22 -8.40
N TRP A 69 9.80 -1.08 -9.05
CA TRP A 69 10.20 0.17 -8.39
C TRP A 69 9.74 1.41 -9.18
N ARG A 70 9.65 2.55 -8.48
CA ARG A 70 9.41 3.86 -9.09
C ARG A 70 10.67 4.50 -9.64
#